data_AF-A0A8X6V4V4-F1
#
_entry.id   AF-A0A8X6V4V4-F1
#
_cell.length_a   1.000
_cell.length_b   1.000
_cell.length_c   1.000
_cell.angle_alpha   90.00
_cell.angle_beta   90.00
_cell.angle_gamma   90.00
#
_symmetry.space_group_name_H-M   'P 1'
#
loop_
_entity.id
_entity.type
_entity.pdbx_description
1 polymer ?
#
loop_
_entity_poly.entity_id
_entity_poly.type
_entity_poly.pdbx_seq_one_letter_code
_entity_poly.pdbx_strand_id
1 'polypeptide(L)' 'MENVWDALGRQVAGRNYPPTIKNTLICALTEEWDKLPQQLLDNVVQSMVSKRRRITTEENFQFMKKSDFTS' A
#
# COMPACT_ATOMS: atom_id res chain seq x y z
N MET A 1 8.73 6.45 -0.81
CA MET A 1 7.86 5.55 -1.60
C MET A 1 6.55 6.28 -1.76
N GLU A 2 6.22 6.63 -2.99
CA GLU A 2 4.88 7.08 -3.34
C GLU A 2 3.93 5.90 -3.12
N ASN A 3 3.03 6.00 -2.14
CA ASN A 3 2.06 4.94 -1.93
C ASN A 3 0.95 5.09 -2.99
N VAL A 4 0.23 3.99 -3.27
CA VAL A 4 -0.90 4.01 -4.23
C VAL A 4 -1.94 5.08 -3.87
N TRP A 5 -2.15 5.37 -2.59
CA TRP A 5 -3.08 6.41 -2.12
C TRP A 5 -2.60 7.83 -2.42
N ASP A 6 -1.30 8.11 -2.40
CA ASP A 6 -0.72 9.40 -2.73
C ASP A 6 -0.86 9.68 -4.23
N ALA A 7 -0.60 8.65 -5.07
CA ALA A 7 -0.75 8.73 -6.52
C ALA A 7 -2.22 8.95 -6.91
N LEU A 8 -3.12 8.15 -6.33
CA LEU A 8 -4.56 8.25 -6.55
C LEU A 8 -5.10 9.61 -6.08
N GLY A 9 -4.67 10.09 -4.90
CA GLY A 9 -5.07 11.39 -4.36
C GLY A 9 -4.65 12.56 -5.24
N ARG A 10 -3.43 12.53 -5.79
CA ARG A 10 -2.96 13.54 -6.76
C ARG A 10 -3.74 13.51 -8.06
N GLN A 11 -4.01 12.33 -8.61
CA GLN A 11 -4.81 12.20 -9.82
C GLN A 11 -6.22 12.75 -9.63
N VAL A 12 -6.91 12.39 -8.54
CA VAL A 12 -8.25 12.89 -8.24
C VAL A 12 -8.25 14.40 -8.00
N ALA A 13 -7.27 14.94 -7.27
CA ALA A 13 -7.14 16.37 -7.01
C ALA A 13 -6.77 17.18 -8.27
N GLY A 14 -6.08 16.57 -9.23
CA GLY A 14 -5.70 17.18 -10.51
C GLY A 14 -6.82 17.20 -11.56
N ARG A 15 -7.99 16.62 -11.28
CA ARG A 15 -9.12 16.60 -12.23
C ARG A 15 -9.70 18.01 -12.39
N ASN A 16 -9.89 18.44 -13.64
CA ASN A 16 -10.46 19.74 -14.00
C ASN A 16 -11.85 19.99 -13.37
N TYR A 17 -12.61 18.92 -13.11
CA TYR A 17 -13.85 18.98 -12.33
C TYR A 17 -13.64 18.24 -11.01
N PRO A 18 -13.54 18.96 -9.88
CA PRO A 18 -13.50 18.32 -8.58
C PRO A 18 -14.84 17.63 -8.34
N PRO A 19 -14.84 16.34 -7.94
CA PRO A 19 -16.07 15.64 -7.65
C PRO A 19 -16.75 16.25 -6.42
N THR A 20 -17.86 16.93 -6.65
CA THR A 20 -18.64 17.64 -5.61
C THR A 20 -19.70 16.76 -4.96
N ILE A 21 -20.02 15.61 -5.57
CA ILE A 21 -21.01 14.65 -5.06
C ILE A 21 -20.42 13.24 -4.95
N LYS A 22 -20.94 12.45 -4.00
CA LYS A 22 -20.44 11.09 -3.70
C LYS A 22 -20.30 10.21 -4.93
N ASN A 23 -21.29 10.23 -5.84
CA ASN A 23 -21.26 9.40 -7.04
C ASN A 23 -20.14 9.81 -8.00
N THR A 24 -19.92 11.12 -8.19
CA THR A 24 -18.81 11.61 -9.01
C THR A 24 -17.44 11.30 -8.41
N LEU A 25 -17.36 11.26 -7.07
CA LEU A 25 -16.13 10.87 -6.38
C LEU A 25 -15.84 9.39 -6.58
N ILE A 26 -16.85 8.53 -6.47
CA ILE A 26 -16.72 7.09 -6.73
C ILE A 26 -16.31 6.84 -8.18
N CYS A 27 -16.95 7.51 -9.15
CA CYS A 27 -16.56 7.39 -10.56
C CYS A 27 -15.13 7.86 -10.80
N ALA A 28 -14.75 9.03 -10.28
CA ALA A 28 -13.39 9.56 -10.44
C ALA A 28 -12.34 8.63 -9.82
N LEU A 29 -12.59 8.07 -8.62
CA LEU A 29 -11.69 7.13 -8.00
C LEU A 29 -11.52 5.85 -8.83
N THR A 30 -12.61 5.30 -9.36
CA THR A 30 -12.56 4.10 -10.21
C THR A 30 -11.82 4.35 -11.52
N GLU A 31 -12.08 5.48 -12.18
CA GLU A 31 -11.40 5.86 -13.43
C GLU A 31 -9.92 6.12 -13.23
N GLU A 32 -9.52 6.80 -12.15
CA GLU A 32 -8.10 7.03 -11.87
C GLU A 32 -7.40 5.75 -11.40
N TRP A 33 -8.10 4.87 -10.70
CA TRP A 33 -7.59 3.56 -10.31
C TRP A 33 -7.26 2.68 -11.54
N ASP A 34 -8.11 2.69 -12.56
CA ASP A 34 -7.89 1.93 -13.80
C ASP A 34 -6.67 2.45 -14.59
N LYS A 35 -6.31 3.72 -14.42
CA LYS A 35 -5.13 4.34 -15.06
C LYS A 35 -3.82 4.11 -14.31
N LEU A 36 -3.87 3.54 -13.10
CA LEU A 36 -2.65 3.34 -12.32
C LEU A 36 -1.75 2.27 -12.95
N PRO A 37 -0.43 2.50 -13.03
CA PRO A 37 0.49 1.51 -13.57
C PRO A 37 0.59 0.29 -12.66
N GLN A 38 0.55 -0.91 -13.24
CA GLN A 38 0.64 -2.18 -12.50
C GLN A 38 1.89 -2.27 -11.61
N GLN A 39 3.01 -1.67 -12.02
CA GLN A 39 4.23 -1.60 -11.21
C GLN A 39 4.00 -0.92 -9.84
N LEU A 40 3.09 0.04 -9.75
CA LEU A 40 2.75 0.69 -8.49
C LEU A 40 1.96 -0.24 -7.57
N LEU A 41 1.06 -1.04 -8.15
CA LEU A 41 0.32 -2.09 -7.45
C LEU A 41 1.27 -3.18 -6.97
N ASP A 42 2.17 -3.65 -7.83
CA ASP A 42 3.19 -4.64 -7.50
C ASP A 42 4.10 -4.14 -6.38
N ASN A 43 4.52 -2.87 -6.42
CA ASN A 43 5.33 -2.28 -5.36
C ASN A 43 4.58 -2.25 -4.01
N VAL A 44 3.26 -2.00 -4.00
CA VAL A 44 2.46 -2.05 -2.77
C VAL A 44 2.31 -3.47 -2.27
N VAL A 45 1.98 -4.43 -3.14
CA VAL A 45 1.87 -5.85 -2.78
C VAL A 45 3.21 -6.36 -2.25
N GLN A 46 4.32 -6.05 -2.92
CA GLN A 46 5.67 -6.41 -2.47
C GLN A 46 6.03 -5.75 -1.15
N SER A 47 5.65 -4.49 -0.92
CA SER A 47 5.85 -3.80 0.37
C SER A 47 5.06 -4.47 1.50
N MET A 48 3.81 -4.87 1.24
CA MET A 48 2.98 -5.60 2.21
C MET A 48 3.53 -7.01 2.49
N VAL A 49 3.91 -7.76 1.46
CA VAL A 49 4.52 -9.10 1.59
C VAL A 49 5.89 -9.02 2.29
N SER A 50 6.69 -7.99 2.02
CA SER A 50 7.99 -7.80 2.64
C SER A 50 7.88 -7.39 4.11
N LYS A 51 6.90 -6.56 4.47
CA LYS A 51 6.57 -6.28 5.88
C LYS A 51 6.12 -7.56 6.60
N ARG A 52 5.33 -8.41 5.94
CA ARG A 52 4.91 -9.70 6.52
C ARG A 52 6.08 -10.64 6.78
N ARG A 53 7.06 -10.70 5.86
CA ARG A 53 8.29 -11.48 6.06
C ARG A 53 9.18 -10.95 7.18
N ARG A 54 9.22 -9.63 7.43
CA ARG A 54 9.99 -9.08 8.56
C ARG A 54 9.42 -9.48 9.91
N ILE A 55 8.10 -9.55 10.06
CA ILE A 55 7.45 -9.95 11.33
C ILE A 55 7.75 -11.42 11.65
N THR A 56 7.61 -12.32 10.67
CA THR A 56 7.89 -13.76 10.90
C THR A 56 9.37 -14.08 11.09
N THR A 57 10.27 -13.24 10.57
CA THR A 57 11.71 -13.43 10.71
C THR A 57 12.21 -12.87 12.04
N GLU A 58 11.76 -11.68 12.45
CA GLU A 58 12.14 -11.08 13.73
C GLU A 58 11.56 -11.86 14.91
N GLU A 59 10.30 -12.33 14.86
CA GLU A 59 9.73 -13.20 15.89
C GLU A 59 10.52 -14.51 16.03
N ASN A 60 10.93 -15.13 14.91
CA ASN A 60 11.76 -16.34 14.93
C ASN A 60 13.17 -16.08 15.46
N PHE A 61 13.80 -14.96 15.12
CA PHE A 61 15.12 -14.59 15.65
C PHE A 61 15.08 -14.28 17.15
N GLN A 62 14.05 -13.57 17.62
CA GLN A 62 13.84 -13.29 19.04
C GLN A 62 13.50 -14.57 19.83
N PHE A 63 12.74 -15.49 19.23
CA PHE A 63 12.44 -16.80 19.81
C PHE A 63 13.70 -17.68 19.93
N MET A 64 14.51 -17.80 18.87
CA MET A 64 15.79 -18.51 18.91
C MET A 64 16.79 -17.91 19.92
N LYS A 65 16.88 -16.57 20.01
CA LYS A 65 17.76 -15.91 21.00
C LYS A 65 17.34 -16.14 22.45
N LYS A 66 16.04 -16.31 22.72
CA LYS A 66 15.52 -16.62 24.07
C LYS A 66 15.75 -18.08 24.46
N SER A 67 15.69 -19.03 23.53
CA SER A 67 15.93 -20.44 23.83
C SER A 67 17.39 -20.75 24.18
N ASP A 68 18.34 -20.01 23.63
CA ASP A 68 19.77 -20.17 23.91
C ASP A 68 20.19 -19.60 25.29
N PHE A 69 19.33 -18.79 25.93
CA PHE A 69 19.62 -18.12 27.20
C PHE A 69 18.94 -18.78 28.42
N THR A 70 18.22 -19.90 28.21
CA THR A 70 17.47 -20.61 29.26
C THR A 70 18.09 -21.96 29.66
N SER A 71 19.41 -22.10 29.59
CA SER A 71 20.13 -23.28 30.13
C SER A 71 21.04 -22.94 31.29
#